data_AF-A0A7W1WI74-F1
#
_entry.id   AF-A0A7W1WI74-F1
#
_cell.length_a   1.000
_cell.length_b   1.000
_cell.length_c   1.000
_cell.angle_alpha   90.00
_cell.angle_beta   90.00
_cell.angle_gamma   90.00
#
_symmetry.space_group_name_H-M   'P 1'
#
loop_
_entity.id
_entity.type
_entity.pdbx_description
1 polymer ?
#
loop_
_entity_poly.entity_id
_entity_poly.type
_entity_poly.pdbx_seq_one_letter_code
_entity_poly.pdbx_strand_id
1 'polypeptide(L)'
;MLGWLRRNAEPLGAIGAIATAFAALSALIIIPVQIAEADRIQRDQTAREIYREFLNLTVQKPELAQADFCAMSDAREIAAYGAYVEYLLYTAEQMVASSPDWRAPMAGYLDDHLPYLCDPDGLGARDGVAAVLADVDLACTSQLVCR
;
A
#
# COMPACT_ATOMS: atom_id res chain seq x y z
N MET A 1 -7.87 58.11 -18.41
CA MET A 1 -7.96 56.66 -18.13
C MET A 1 -9.36 56.21 -17.69
N LEU A 2 -9.92 56.70 -16.57
CA LEU A 2 -11.26 56.28 -16.11
C LEU A 2 -12.38 56.46 -17.17
N GLY A 3 -12.37 57.56 -17.92
CA GLY A 3 -13.38 57.81 -18.95
C GLY A 3 -13.33 56.87 -20.17
N TRP A 4 -12.19 56.21 -20.43
CA TRP A 4 -12.05 55.22 -21.51
C TRP A 4 -12.52 53.84 -21.02
N LEU A 5 -12.14 53.45 -19.80
CA LEU A 5 -12.61 52.22 -19.15
C LEU A 5 -14.14 52.22 -19.03
N ARG A 6 -14.74 53.35 -18.65
CA ARG A 6 -16.20 53.47 -18.50
C ARG A 6 -16.97 53.34 -19.81
N ARG A 7 -16.36 53.69 -20.95
CA ARG A 7 -16.95 53.51 -22.30
C ARG A 7 -16.80 52.10 -22.85
N ASN A 8 -15.74 51.39 -22.44
CA ASN A 8 -15.43 50.03 -22.89
C ASN A 8 -15.75 48.97 -21.80
N ALA A 9 -16.44 49.35 -20.73
CA ALA A 9 -16.66 48.50 -19.56
C ALA A 9 -17.46 47.23 -19.91
N GLU A 10 -18.42 47.36 -20.83
CA GLU A 10 -19.29 46.27 -21.26
C GLU A 10 -18.55 45.20 -22.10
N PRO A 11 -17.82 45.53 -23.17
CA PRO A 11 -17.03 44.54 -23.90
C PRO A 11 -15.87 43.97 -23.07
N LEU A 12 -15.22 44.79 -22.22
CA LEU A 12 -14.18 44.30 -21.30
C LEU A 12 -14.75 43.33 -20.25
N GLY A 13 -15.96 43.60 -19.74
CA GLY A 13 -16.68 42.70 -18.84
C GLY A 13 -17.04 41.39 -19.50
N ALA A 14 -17.53 41.42 -20.74
CA ALA A 14 -17.85 40.22 -21.52
C ALA A 14 -16.61 39.35 -21.77
N ILE A 15 -15.48 39.96 -22.16
CA ILE A 15 -14.20 39.24 -22.35
C ILE A 15 -13.71 38.63 -21.02
N GLY A 16 -13.81 39.37 -19.91
CA GLY A 16 -13.45 38.88 -18.58
C GLY A 16 -14.31 37.68 -18.15
N ALA A 17 -15.62 37.73 -18.42
CA ALA A 17 -16.53 36.63 -18.14
C ALA A 17 -16.20 35.38 -18.97
N ILE A 18 -15.92 35.56 -20.27
CA ILE A 18 -15.50 34.47 -21.16
C ILE A 18 -14.17 33.86 -20.67
N ALA A 19 -13.18 34.70 -20.34
CA ALA A 19 -11.89 34.24 -19.81
C ALA A 19 -12.05 33.45 -18.49
N THR A 20 -12.94 33.92 -17.61
CA THR A 20 -13.25 33.24 -16.35
C THR A 20 -13.95 31.91 -16.59
N ALA A 21 -14.88 31.85 -17.54
CA ALA A 21 -15.55 30.60 -17.93
C ALA A 21 -14.55 29.58 -18.50
N PHE A 22 -13.62 30.00 -19.36
CA PHE A 22 -12.54 29.12 -19.84
C PHE A 22 -11.62 28.65 -18.73
N ALA A 23 -11.25 29.53 -17.80
CA ALA A 23 -10.44 29.16 -16.64
C ALA A 23 -11.16 28.13 -15.75
N ALA A 24 -12.46 28.32 -15.50
CA ALA A 24 -13.27 27.39 -14.72
C ALA A 24 -13.41 26.01 -15.40
N LEU A 25 -13.65 25.98 -16.71
CA LEU A 25 -13.71 24.73 -17.49
C LEU A 25 -12.35 24.02 -17.49
N SER A 26 -11.25 24.77 -17.59
CA SER A 26 -9.90 24.20 -17.53
C SER A 26 -9.61 23.63 -16.14
N ALA A 27 -10.00 24.34 -15.08
CA ALA A 27 -9.85 23.89 -13.71
C ALA A 27 -10.61 22.58 -13.44
N LEU A 28 -11.81 22.41 -14.00
CA LEU A 28 -12.59 21.17 -13.90
C LEU A 28 -11.89 19.94 -14.48
N ILE A 29 -10.96 20.12 -15.42
CA ILE A 29 -10.19 19.01 -16.01
C ILE A 29 -8.86 18.83 -15.27
N ILE A 30 -8.17 19.92 -14.99
CA ILE A 30 -6.83 19.90 -14.43
C ILE A 30 -6.82 19.43 -12.97
N ILE A 31 -7.79 19.88 -12.15
CA ILE A 31 -7.83 19.55 -10.72
C ILE A 31 -7.99 18.04 -10.49
N PRO A 32 -8.93 17.32 -11.14
CA PRO A 32 -9.04 15.87 -10.97
C PRO A 32 -7.76 15.11 -11.37
N VAL A 33 -7.10 15.52 -12.45
CA VAL A 33 -5.86 14.89 -12.89
C VAL A 33 -4.75 15.09 -11.85
N GLN A 34 -4.62 16.30 -11.29
CA GLN A 34 -3.64 16.56 -10.24
C GLN A 34 -3.91 15.75 -8.98
N ILE A 35 -5.18 15.63 -8.57
CA ILE A 35 -5.56 14.83 -7.40
C ILE A 35 -5.23 13.35 -7.63
N ALA A 36 -5.55 12.81 -8.80
CA ALA A 36 -5.26 11.40 -9.11
C ALA A 36 -3.75 11.08 -9.06
N GLU A 37 -2.90 11.97 -9.60
CA GLU A 37 -1.45 11.78 -9.54
C GLU A 37 -0.89 11.99 -8.13
N ALA A 38 -1.40 12.97 -7.37
CA ALA A 38 -1.03 13.18 -5.98
C ALA A 38 -1.38 11.96 -5.11
N ASP A 39 -2.57 11.39 -5.29
CA ASP A 39 -3.01 10.18 -4.60
C ASP A 39 -2.10 8.99 -4.91
N ARG A 40 -1.68 8.82 -6.18
CA ARG A 40 -0.73 7.76 -6.57
C ARG A 40 0.62 7.92 -5.90
N ILE A 41 1.17 9.13 -5.91
CA ILE A 41 2.45 9.44 -5.27
C ILE A 41 2.34 9.20 -3.76
N GLN A 42 1.27 9.66 -3.13
CA GLN A 42 1.05 9.50 -1.70
C GLN A 42 0.98 8.02 -1.31
N ARG A 43 0.27 7.19 -2.07
CA ARG A 43 0.21 5.74 -1.83
C ARG A 43 1.58 5.06 -1.91
N ASP A 44 2.40 5.39 -2.93
CA ASP A 44 3.78 4.84 -3.02
C ASP A 44 4.65 5.29 -1.84
N GLN A 45 4.54 6.55 -1.41
CA GLN A 45 5.30 7.03 -0.25
C GLN A 45 4.86 6.33 1.04
N THR A 46 3.56 6.16 1.26
CA THR A 46 3.03 5.43 2.42
C THR A 46 3.47 3.96 2.40
N ALA A 47 3.41 3.27 1.26
CA ALA A 47 3.88 1.89 1.15
C ALA A 47 5.37 1.76 1.52
N ARG A 48 6.22 2.68 1.01
CA ARG A 48 7.65 2.72 1.36
C ARG A 48 7.92 3.02 2.82
N GLU A 49 7.10 3.84 3.46
CA GLU A 49 7.20 4.12 4.89
C GLU A 49 6.87 2.88 5.73
N ILE A 50 5.77 2.19 5.42
CA ILE A 50 5.39 0.91 6.03
C ILE A 50 6.52 -0.11 5.87
N TYR A 51 7.09 -0.23 4.66
CA TYR A 51 8.21 -1.15 4.43
C TYR A 51 9.45 -0.80 5.26
N ARG A 52 9.79 0.49 5.41
CA ARG A 52 10.91 0.90 6.28
C ARG A 52 10.64 0.58 7.75
N GLU A 53 9.41 0.76 8.21
CA GLU A 53 9.01 0.40 9.57
C GLU A 53 9.10 -1.12 9.78
N PHE A 54 8.62 -1.92 8.83
CA PHE A 54 8.79 -3.38 8.82
C PHE A 54 10.27 -3.78 8.88
N LEU A 55 11.14 -3.18 8.07
CA LEU A 55 12.57 -3.44 8.11
C LEU A 55 13.18 -3.05 9.45
N ASN A 56 12.79 -1.91 10.01
CA ASN A 56 13.26 -1.46 11.32
C ASN A 56 12.81 -2.42 12.45
N LEU A 57 11.58 -2.94 12.38
CA LEU A 57 11.10 -3.97 13.30
C LEU A 57 11.93 -5.25 13.15
N THR A 58 12.16 -5.70 11.91
CA THR A 58 12.94 -6.89 11.58
C THR A 58 14.37 -6.80 12.10
N VAL A 59 15.03 -5.65 11.95
CA VAL A 59 16.39 -5.42 12.47
C VAL A 59 16.41 -5.40 14.00
N GLN A 60 15.38 -4.87 14.66
CA GLN A 60 15.29 -4.87 16.11
C GLN A 60 14.90 -6.23 16.71
N LYS A 61 14.24 -7.08 15.91
CA LYS A 61 13.69 -8.37 16.30
C LYS A 61 14.06 -9.46 15.29
N PRO A 62 15.37 -9.72 15.06
CA PRO A 62 15.82 -10.69 14.07
C PRO A 62 15.39 -12.13 14.40
N GLU A 63 15.06 -12.42 15.66
CA GLU A 63 14.49 -13.69 16.08
C GLU A 63 13.13 -14.00 15.44
N LEU A 64 12.31 -12.98 15.16
CA LEU A 64 11.00 -13.16 14.54
C LEU A 64 11.11 -13.40 13.03
N ALA A 65 12.18 -12.93 12.40
CA ALA A 65 12.45 -13.10 10.98
C ALA A 65 13.03 -14.49 10.60
N GLN A 66 13.48 -15.27 11.59
CA GLN A 66 14.05 -16.61 11.35
C GLN A 66 12.98 -17.68 11.04
N ALA A 67 11.70 -17.33 11.13
CA ALA A 67 10.56 -18.17 10.76
C ALA A 67 10.47 -19.54 11.46
N ASP A 68 11.06 -19.68 12.65
CA ASP A 68 11.14 -20.97 13.37
C ASP A 68 9.85 -21.30 14.17
N PHE A 69 8.69 -21.03 13.57
CA PHE A 69 7.37 -21.18 14.21
C PHE A 69 7.14 -22.60 14.75
N CYS A 70 7.55 -23.62 14.01
CA CYS A 70 7.33 -25.01 14.41
C CYS A 70 8.10 -25.42 15.68
N ALA A 71 9.16 -24.69 16.04
CA ALA A 71 9.95 -24.94 17.24
C ALA A 71 9.47 -24.10 18.45
N MET A 72 8.58 -23.13 18.24
CA MET A 72 8.09 -22.25 19.30
C MET A 72 7.06 -22.97 20.18
N SER A 73 7.24 -22.88 21.50
CA SER A 73 6.29 -23.43 22.48
C SER A 73 5.73 -22.40 23.46
N ASP A 74 6.36 -21.21 23.55
CA ASP A 74 5.91 -20.14 24.44
C ASP A 74 4.79 -19.33 23.80
N ALA A 75 3.67 -19.18 24.51
CA ALA A 75 2.49 -18.50 23.97
C ALA A 75 2.73 -17.01 23.66
N ARG A 76 3.63 -16.34 24.40
CA ARG A 76 3.94 -14.93 24.15
C ARG A 76 4.85 -14.78 22.93
N GLU A 77 5.80 -15.69 22.73
CA GLU A 77 6.62 -15.73 21.51
C GLU A 77 5.77 -16.01 20.27
N ILE A 78 4.86 -16.98 20.34
CA ILE A 78 3.91 -17.27 19.26
C ILE A 78 3.05 -16.03 18.93
N ALA A 79 2.54 -15.32 19.94
CA ALA A 79 1.76 -14.11 19.71
C ALA A 79 2.58 -12.97 19.07
N ALA A 80 3.83 -12.77 19.51
CA ALA A 80 4.72 -11.76 18.95
C ALA A 80 5.10 -12.07 17.49
N TYR A 81 5.42 -13.34 17.21
CA TYR A 81 5.67 -13.83 15.87
C TYR A 81 4.44 -13.69 14.97
N GLY A 82 3.25 -14.00 15.49
CA GLY A 82 2.00 -13.83 14.75
C GLY A 82 1.74 -12.40 14.34
N ALA A 83 1.94 -11.44 15.24
CA ALA A 83 1.82 -10.02 14.93
C ALA A 83 2.87 -9.56 13.90
N TYR A 84 4.09 -10.09 13.99
CA TYR A 84 5.16 -9.81 13.01
C TYR A 84 4.78 -10.29 11.61
N VAL A 85 4.33 -11.55 11.47
CA VAL A 85 3.95 -12.10 10.16
C VAL A 85 2.70 -11.43 9.60
N GLU A 86 1.73 -11.06 10.45
CA GLU A 86 0.56 -10.27 10.03
C GLU A 86 0.98 -8.90 9.48
N TYR A 87 1.95 -8.23 10.13
CA TYR A 87 2.48 -6.96 9.64
C TYR A 87 3.31 -7.13 8.36
N LEU A 88 4.06 -8.23 8.20
CA LEU A 88 4.71 -8.59 6.94
C LEU A 88 3.69 -8.78 5.81
N LEU A 89 2.60 -9.52 6.06
CA LEU A 89 1.56 -9.75 5.07
C LEU A 89 0.90 -8.44 4.62
N TYR A 90 0.57 -7.57 5.57
CA TYR A 90 0.06 -6.23 5.27
C TYR A 90 1.08 -5.42 4.46
N THR A 91 2.35 -5.44 4.85
CA THR A 91 3.43 -4.76 4.13
C THR A 91 3.52 -5.25 2.69
N ALA A 92 3.47 -6.56 2.47
CA ALA A 92 3.49 -7.16 1.14
C ALA A 92 2.32 -6.68 0.27
N GLU A 93 1.10 -6.69 0.81
CA GLU A 93 -0.09 -6.18 0.13
C GLU A 93 0.10 -4.71 -0.31
N GLN A 94 0.54 -3.83 0.60
CA GLN A 94 0.74 -2.41 0.27
C GLN A 94 1.85 -2.21 -0.77
N MET A 95 2.94 -2.97 -0.68
CA MET A 95 4.07 -2.85 -1.60
C MET A 95 3.71 -3.34 -3.00
N VAL A 96 3.06 -4.50 -3.12
CA VAL A 96 2.59 -5.04 -4.41
C VAL A 96 1.53 -4.14 -5.04
N ALA A 97 0.62 -3.58 -4.24
CA ALA A 97 -0.36 -2.61 -4.72
C ALA A 97 0.27 -1.31 -5.23
N SER A 98 1.44 -0.92 -4.72
CA SER A 98 2.17 0.27 -5.19
C SER A 98 2.95 0.03 -6.49
N SER A 99 3.59 -1.14 -6.64
CA SER A 99 4.21 -1.57 -7.90
C SER A 99 4.31 -3.10 -8.01
N PRO A 100 4.00 -3.68 -9.19
CA PRO A 100 4.20 -5.11 -9.48
C PRO A 100 5.62 -5.63 -9.26
N ASP A 101 6.63 -4.75 -9.34
CA ASP A 101 8.04 -5.12 -9.16
C ASP A 101 8.34 -5.64 -7.74
N TRP A 102 7.47 -5.36 -6.78
CA TRP A 102 7.61 -5.81 -5.39
C TRP A 102 7.15 -7.25 -5.15
N ARG A 103 6.53 -7.91 -6.14
CA ARG A 103 6.08 -9.31 -6.00
C ARG A 103 7.22 -10.23 -5.60
N ALA A 104 8.32 -10.24 -6.37
CA ALA A 104 9.44 -11.14 -6.11
C ALA A 104 10.15 -10.85 -4.77
N PRO A 105 10.46 -9.59 -4.40
CA PRO A 105 10.99 -9.27 -3.07
C PRO A 105 10.08 -9.73 -1.93
N MET A 106 8.78 -9.48 -2.02
CA MET A 106 7.83 -9.83 -0.97
C MET A 106 7.59 -11.34 -0.89
N ALA A 107 7.58 -12.04 -2.04
CA ALA A 107 7.54 -13.50 -2.07
C ALA A 107 8.68 -14.11 -1.26
N GLY A 108 9.91 -13.60 -1.42
CA GLY A 108 11.07 -14.11 -0.66
C GLY A 108 10.89 -14.02 0.86
N TYR A 109 10.33 -12.91 1.37
CA TYR A 109 10.03 -12.81 2.80
C TYR A 109 8.89 -13.73 3.23
N LEU A 110 7.81 -13.80 2.44
CA LEU A 110 6.63 -14.60 2.80
C LEU A 110 6.87 -16.11 2.71
N ASP A 111 7.75 -16.57 1.80
CA ASP A 111 8.08 -17.98 1.58
C ASP A 111 8.62 -18.64 2.86
N ASP A 112 9.53 -17.95 3.56
CA ASP A 112 10.11 -18.41 4.83
C ASP A 112 9.03 -18.64 5.90
N HIS A 113 7.95 -17.85 5.87
CA HIS A 113 6.86 -17.88 6.86
C HIS A 113 5.65 -18.72 6.45
N LEU A 114 5.70 -19.42 5.31
CA LEU A 114 4.60 -20.25 4.82
C LEU A 114 4.07 -21.26 5.84
N PRO A 115 4.90 -21.92 6.69
CA PRO A 115 4.37 -22.84 7.68
C PRO A 115 3.36 -22.25 8.66
N TYR A 116 3.51 -20.96 8.98
CA TYR A 116 2.57 -20.23 9.82
C TYR A 116 1.43 -19.61 9.02
N LEU A 117 1.74 -19.03 7.85
CA LEU A 117 0.74 -18.42 6.96
C LEU A 117 -0.27 -19.45 6.42
N CYS A 118 0.12 -20.71 6.35
CA CYS A 118 -0.70 -21.82 5.87
C CYS A 118 -1.25 -22.72 6.97
N ASP A 119 -1.07 -22.35 8.24
CA ASP A 119 -1.64 -23.07 9.37
C ASP A 119 -3.19 -22.99 9.32
N PRO A 120 -3.90 -24.13 9.15
CA PRO A 120 -5.35 -24.17 9.04
C PRO A 120 -6.07 -23.82 10.35
N ASP A 121 -5.38 -23.86 11.49
CA ASP A 121 -5.94 -23.46 12.79
C ASP A 121 -5.51 -22.03 13.19
N GLY A 122 -4.70 -21.38 12.34
CA GLY A 122 -4.08 -20.08 12.58
C GLY A 122 -4.43 -19.02 11.53
N LEU A 123 -3.41 -18.29 11.07
CA LEU A 123 -3.58 -17.19 10.12
C LEU A 123 -4.07 -17.66 8.75
N GLY A 124 -3.73 -18.89 8.33
CA GLY A 124 -4.17 -19.46 7.05
C GLY A 124 -5.68 -19.67 6.92
N ALA A 125 -6.40 -19.71 8.04
CA ALA A 125 -7.87 -19.74 8.05
C ALA A 125 -8.53 -18.38 7.86
N ARG A 126 -7.77 -17.27 7.95
CA ARG A 126 -8.34 -15.92 7.82
C ARG A 126 -8.61 -15.59 6.36
N ASP A 127 -9.77 -15.00 6.12
CA ASP A 127 -10.15 -14.51 4.79
C ASP A 127 -9.13 -13.48 4.29
N GLY A 128 -8.70 -13.63 3.03
CA GLY A 128 -7.77 -12.71 2.36
C GLY A 128 -6.31 -13.12 2.37
N VAL A 129 -5.85 -13.97 3.30
CA VAL A 129 -4.43 -14.42 3.33
C VAL A 129 -4.04 -15.13 2.03
N ALA A 130 -4.90 -16.05 1.56
CA ALA A 130 -4.67 -16.76 0.31
C ALA A 130 -4.62 -15.81 -0.91
N ALA A 131 -5.36 -14.71 -0.89
CA ALA A 131 -5.35 -13.73 -1.98
C ALA A 131 -4.02 -12.95 -2.01
N VAL A 132 -3.52 -12.51 -0.85
CA VAL A 132 -2.23 -11.82 -0.76
C VAL A 132 -1.07 -12.75 -1.14
N LEU A 133 -1.12 -14.03 -0.75
CA LEU A 133 -0.14 -15.02 -1.20
C LEU A 133 -0.18 -15.22 -2.72
N ALA A 134 -1.38 -15.31 -3.31
CA ALA A 134 -1.52 -15.44 -4.75
C ALA A 134 -1.01 -14.21 -5.52
N ASP A 135 -1.13 -13.01 -4.95
CA ASP A 135 -0.60 -11.77 -5.54
C ASP A 135 0.93 -11.77 -5.69
N VAL A 136 1.63 -12.61 -4.93
CA VAL A 136 3.08 -12.82 -4.98
C VAL A 136 3.46 -14.21 -5.51
N ASP A 137 2.55 -14.90 -6.19
CA ASP A 137 2.74 -16.23 -6.79
C ASP A 137 3.08 -17.35 -5.76
N LEU A 138 2.65 -17.18 -4.51
CA LEU A 138 2.74 -18.20 -3.46
C LEU A 138 1.39 -18.88 -3.22
N ALA A 139 1.43 -20.13 -2.76
CA ALA A 139 0.23 -20.88 -2.42
C ALA A 139 0.48 -21.83 -1.25
N CYS A 140 -0.53 -21.97 -0.40
CA CYS A 140 -0.50 -22.95 0.67
C CYS A 140 -0.64 -24.36 0.10
N THR A 141 0.33 -25.22 0.42
CA THR A 141 0.27 -26.66 0.13
C THR A 141 0.25 -27.44 1.44
N SER A 142 -0.43 -28.58 1.46
CA SER A 142 -0.66 -29.40 2.66
C SER A 142 0.60 -29.99 3.30
N GLN A 143 1.78 -29.79 2.69
CA GLN A 143 3.07 -30.25 3.19
C GLN A 143 3.80 -29.20 4.05
N LEU A 144 3.28 -27.96 4.11
CA LEU A 144 3.97 -26.84 4.75
C LEU A 144 3.58 -26.63 6.22
N VAL A 145 2.56 -27.33 6.73
CA VAL A 145 2.05 -27.13 8.10
C VAL A 145 2.92 -27.87 9.13
N CYS A 146 3.31 -27.17 10.21
CA CYS A 146 4.02 -27.77 11.34
C CYS A 146 3.22 -28.96 11.89
N ARG A 147 3.84 -30.14 12.00
CA ARG A 147 3.19 -31.39 12.43
C ARG A 147 3.86 -31.97 13.66
#